data_AF-A0A3S4K844-F1
#
_entry.id   AF-A0A3S4K844-F1
#
_cell.length_a   1.000
_cell.length_b   1.000
_cell.length_c   1.000
_cell.angle_alpha   90.00
_cell.angle_beta   90.00
_cell.angle_gamma   90.00
#
_symmetry.space_group_name_H-M   'P 1'
#
loop_
_entity.id
_entity.type
_entity.pdbx_description
1 polymer ?
#
loop_
_entity_poly.entity_id
_entity_poly.type
_entity_poly.pdbx_seq_one_letter_code
_entity_poly.pdbx_strand_id
1 'polypeptide(L)'
;MCISGCPYKKIYFNWKSGKSEKCIFCYPRIESGQPTVCSETCVGRIRYLGVLLYDADRIEEAASTEHETDLYERQCEVFLNPNDPAVIEEALKQGIPHNVIEAAQKSPVYKLAMDWKLALPLHPEYRTPADGLVRAAPVADPVGCRRRRLTEQRQHPAGG
;
A
#
# COMPACT_ATOMS: atom_id res chain seq x y z
N MET A 1 2.81 -16.14 18.42
CA MET A 1 4.17 -15.52 18.40
C MET A 1 4.23 -14.54 17.22
N CYS A 2 4.68 -13.29 17.42
CA CYS A 2 4.50 -12.20 16.44
C CYS A 2 5.36 -12.34 15.16
N ILE A 3 6.61 -12.78 15.29
CA ILE A 3 7.54 -12.95 14.16
C ILE A 3 7.03 -14.01 13.17
N SER A 4 6.52 -15.13 13.68
CA SER A 4 5.92 -16.17 12.85
C SER A 4 4.55 -15.74 12.31
N GLY A 5 3.76 -15.01 13.10
CA GLY A 5 2.40 -14.58 12.74
C GLY A 5 2.33 -13.51 11.65
N CYS A 6 3.35 -12.67 11.47
CA CYS A 6 3.38 -11.73 10.34
C CYS A 6 3.70 -12.50 9.04
N PRO A 7 2.78 -12.53 8.05
CA PRO A 7 3.00 -13.25 6.80
C PRO A 7 4.05 -12.56 5.93
N TYR A 8 4.14 -11.23 5.99
CA TYR A 8 5.11 -10.43 5.25
C TYR A 8 6.52 -10.38 5.86
N LYS A 9 6.74 -11.04 7.00
CA LYS A 9 8.03 -11.06 7.72
C LYS A 9 8.63 -9.67 7.94
N LYS A 10 7.78 -8.69 8.30
CA LYS A 10 8.17 -7.29 8.56
C LYS A 10 8.52 -7.00 10.02
N ILE A 11 8.50 -8.02 10.88
CA ILE A 11 8.88 -7.94 12.29
C ILE A 11 10.24 -8.60 12.43
N TYR A 12 11.19 -7.86 13.01
CA TYR A 12 12.57 -8.29 13.21
C TYR A 12 12.85 -8.45 14.69
N PHE A 13 13.60 -9.48 15.07
CA PHE A 13 14.02 -9.68 16.46
C PHE A 13 15.37 -9.00 16.71
N ASN A 14 15.41 -8.14 17.73
CA ASN A 14 16.65 -7.56 18.20
C ASN A 14 17.25 -8.47 19.28
N TRP A 15 18.32 -9.18 18.93
CA TRP A 15 19.00 -10.12 19.82
C TRP A 15 19.65 -9.46 21.04
N LYS A 16 19.94 -8.16 20.98
CA LYS A 16 20.55 -7.42 22.09
C LYS A 16 19.51 -6.98 23.12
N SER A 17 18.38 -6.43 22.66
CA SER A 17 17.32 -5.98 23.56
C SER A 17 16.39 -7.12 24.00
N GLY A 18 16.43 -8.26 23.29
CA GLY A 18 15.53 -9.38 23.51
C GLY A 18 14.08 -9.08 23.07
N LYS A 19 13.86 -8.02 22.29
CA LYS A 19 12.53 -7.55 21.87
C LYS A 19 12.40 -7.57 20.35
N SER A 20 11.16 -7.69 19.88
CA SER A 20 10.84 -7.54 18.46
C SER A 20 10.58 -6.08 18.11
N GLU A 21 11.06 -5.66 16.96
CA GLU A 21 10.92 -4.31 16.40
C GLU A 21 10.29 -4.40 15.00
N LYS A 22 9.56 -3.36 14.59
CA LYS A 22 8.89 -3.28 13.29
C LYS A 22 8.89 -1.86 12.76
N CYS A 23 8.46 -1.69 11.51
CA CYS A 23 8.16 -0.38 10.95
C CYS A 23 7.13 0.37 11.82
N ILE A 24 7.49 1.57 12.23
CA ILE A 24 6.64 2.48 13.04
C ILE A 24 5.92 3.53 12.18
N PHE A 25 5.94 3.37 10.86
CA PHE A 25 5.38 4.31 9.87
C PHE A 25 5.82 5.77 10.07
N CYS A 26 7.01 5.96 10.64
CA CYS A 26 7.54 7.27 11.03
C CYS A 26 6.50 8.13 11.79
N TYR A 27 5.74 7.56 12.74
CA TYR A 27 4.69 8.30 13.46
C TYR A 27 5.11 9.69 13.96
N PRO A 28 6.34 9.95 14.48
CA PRO A 28 6.70 11.30 14.95
C PRO A 28 6.71 12.35 13.82
N ARG A 29 6.95 11.92 12.58
CA ARG A 29 6.88 12.78 11.39
C ARG A 29 5.44 12.95 10.92
N ILE A 30 4.68 11.86 10.87
CA ILE A 30 3.28 11.87 10.41
C ILE A 30 2.42 12.75 11.32
N GLU A 31 2.63 12.71 12.64
CA GLU A 31 1.94 13.56 13.61
C GLU A 31 2.19 15.06 13.36
N SER A 32 3.33 15.41 12.76
CA SER A 32 3.67 16.78 12.35
C SER A 32 3.31 17.08 10.88
N GLY A 33 2.55 16.20 10.22
CA GLY A 33 2.20 16.33 8.79
C GLY A 33 3.36 16.14 7.81
N GLN A 34 4.49 15.61 8.27
CA GLN A 34 5.66 15.34 7.44
C GLN A 34 5.58 13.92 6.85
N PRO A 35 6.10 13.70 5.62
CA PRO A 35 6.11 12.38 5.01
C PRO A 35 7.03 11.40 5.75
N THR A 36 6.82 10.11 5.51
CA THR A 36 7.76 9.07 5.98
C THR A 36 9.12 9.22 5.29
N VAL A 37 10.20 8.91 6.00
CA VAL A 37 11.58 9.05 5.49
C VAL A 37 11.74 8.32 4.15
N CYS A 38 11.24 7.08 4.06
CA CYS A 38 11.37 6.28 2.85
C CYS A 38 10.54 6.80 1.66
N SER A 39 9.50 7.60 1.91
CA SER A 39 8.69 8.22 0.86
C SER A 39 9.32 9.53 0.39
N GLU A 40 9.81 10.34 1.33
CA GLU A 40 10.51 11.59 1.03
C GLU A 40 11.81 11.35 0.26
N THR A 41 12.61 10.36 0.66
CA THR A 41 13.88 10.03 0.01
C THR A 41 13.71 9.16 -1.24
N CYS A 42 12.49 8.98 -1.75
CA CYS A 42 12.25 8.12 -2.90
C CYS A 42 12.73 8.77 -4.19
N VAL A 43 13.92 8.41 -4.64
CA VAL A 43 14.54 8.93 -5.88
C VAL A 43 13.62 8.76 -7.11
N GLY A 44 12.94 7.62 -7.21
CA GLY A 44 12.03 7.32 -8.31
C GLY A 44 10.66 8.01 -8.24
N ARG A 45 10.35 8.72 -7.14
CA ARG A 45 9.05 9.40 -6.92
C ARG A 45 7.83 8.50 -7.14
N ILE A 46 7.93 7.22 -6.77
CA ILE A 46 6.87 6.22 -6.96
C ILE A 46 6.02 5.98 -5.70
N ARG A 47 6.33 6.66 -4.59
CA ARG A 47 5.65 6.47 -3.30
C ARG A 47 4.70 7.62 -3.05
N TYR A 48 3.42 7.30 -2.90
CA TYR A 48 2.37 8.26 -2.56
C TYR A 48 1.85 7.94 -1.16
N LEU A 49 1.62 8.98 -0.37
CA LEU A 49 0.98 8.90 0.94
C LEU A 49 -0.35 9.64 0.86
N GLY A 50 -1.37 9.09 1.51
CA GLY A 50 -2.70 9.65 1.52
C GLY A 50 -3.57 8.95 2.55
N VAL A 51 -4.59 9.67 3.03
CA VAL A 51 -5.56 9.15 3.99
C VAL A 51 -6.56 8.26 3.25
N LEU A 52 -6.96 7.16 3.88
CA LEU A 52 -8.08 6.32 3.46
C LEU A 52 -9.02 6.20 4.66
N LEU A 53 -10.30 6.51 4.43
CA LEU A 53 -11.36 6.22 5.39
C LEU A 53 -11.84 4.80 5.16
N TYR A 54 -12.03 4.05 6.22
CA TYR A 54 -12.47 2.66 6.15
C TYR A 54 -13.42 2.33 7.30
N ASP A 55 -14.31 1.39 7.05
CA ASP A 55 -15.22 0.86 8.07
C ASP A 55 -14.51 -0.24 8.87
N ALA A 56 -14.28 -0.01 10.16
CA ALA A 56 -13.59 -0.95 11.03
C ALA A 56 -14.42 -2.20 11.33
N ASP A 57 -15.75 -2.09 11.36
CA ASP A 57 -16.64 -3.19 11.74
C ASP A 57 -16.75 -4.23 10.61
N ARG A 58 -16.56 -3.80 9.37
CA ARG A 58 -16.61 -4.66 8.18
C ARG A 58 -15.29 -5.37 7.86
N ILE A 59 -14.24 -5.16 8.66
CA ILE A 59 -12.91 -5.77 8.43
C ILE A 59 -12.96 -7.29 8.58
N GLU A 60 -13.65 -7.79 9.61
CA GLU A 60 -13.73 -9.24 9.86
C GLU A 60 -14.48 -9.94 8.71
N GLU A 61 -15.61 -9.38 8.31
CA GLU A 61 -16.40 -9.86 7.16
C GLU A 61 -15.52 -9.92 5.90
N ALA A 62 -14.84 -8.82 5.56
CA ALA A 62 -13.98 -8.76 4.38
C ALA A 62 -12.83 -9.78 4.44
N ALA A 63 -12.16 -9.92 5.59
CA ALA A 63 -11.04 -10.86 5.78
C ALA A 63 -11.48 -12.34 5.78
N SER A 64 -12.73 -12.61 6.16
CA SER A 64 -13.28 -13.97 6.30
C SER A 64 -13.87 -14.57 5.03
N THR A 65 -13.93 -13.81 3.93
CA THR A 65 -14.48 -14.22 2.63
C THR A 65 -13.96 -15.59 2.17
N GLU A 66 -14.84 -16.49 1.72
CA GLU A 66 -14.47 -17.87 1.36
C GLU A 66 -13.41 -17.94 0.26
N HIS A 67 -13.62 -17.20 -0.83
CA HIS A 67 -12.72 -17.20 -1.99
C HIS A 67 -11.63 -16.15 -1.89
N GLU A 68 -10.37 -16.58 -2.09
CA GLU A 68 -9.20 -15.69 -2.05
C GLU A 68 -9.20 -14.66 -3.19
N THR A 69 -9.83 -14.98 -4.32
CA THR A 69 -9.95 -14.08 -5.49
C THR A 69 -10.79 -12.84 -5.20
N ASP A 70 -11.73 -12.95 -4.26
CA ASP A 70 -12.73 -11.92 -4.00
C ASP A 70 -12.24 -10.95 -2.91
N LEU A 71 -11.16 -11.30 -2.19
CA LEU A 71 -10.59 -10.51 -1.10
C LEU A 71 -10.19 -9.09 -1.53
N TYR A 72 -9.75 -8.92 -2.78
CA TYR A 72 -9.45 -7.59 -3.33
C TYR A 72 -10.69 -6.69 -3.38
N GLU A 73 -11.78 -7.22 -3.93
CA GLU A 73 -13.03 -6.46 -4.07
C GLU A 73 -13.62 -6.15 -2.70
N ARG A 74 -13.59 -7.12 -1.79
CA ARG A 74 -14.05 -6.96 -0.40
C ARG A 74 -13.23 -5.93 0.36
N GLN A 75 -11.92 -5.89 0.16
CA GLN A 75 -11.09 -4.83 0.74
C GLN A 75 -11.46 -3.45 0.18
N CYS A 76 -11.75 -3.35 -1.13
CA CYS A 76 -12.23 -2.10 -1.72
C CYS A 76 -13.60 -1.66 -1.17
N GLU A 77 -14.50 -2.60 -0.87
CA GLU A 77 -15.82 -2.31 -0.27
C GLU A 77 -15.75 -1.77 1.17
N VAL A 78 -14.64 -2.06 1.87
CA VAL A 78 -14.36 -1.54 3.22
C VAL A 78 -13.90 -0.08 3.16
N PHE A 79 -13.33 0.37 2.04
CA PHE A 79 -12.93 1.77 1.87
C PHE A 79 -14.14 2.68 1.60
N LEU A 80 -14.25 3.74 2.38
CA LEU A 80 -15.34 4.71 2.32
C LEU A 80 -15.00 5.86 1.38
N ASN A 81 -16.03 6.40 0.71
CA ASN A 81 -15.86 7.56 -0.15
C ASN A 81 -15.73 8.85 0.69
N PRO A 82 -14.58 9.55 0.66
CA PRO A 82 -14.36 10.73 1.48
C PRO A 82 -15.16 11.98 1.02
N ASN A 83 -15.79 11.93 -0.16
CA ASN A 83 -16.62 13.00 -0.69
C ASN A 83 -18.13 12.79 -0.43
N ASP A 84 -18.52 11.64 0.15
CA ASP A 84 -19.91 11.36 0.47
C ASP A 84 -20.33 12.15 1.73
N PRO A 85 -21.39 12.97 1.68
CA PRO A 85 -21.87 13.73 2.84
C PRO A 85 -22.20 12.83 4.04
N ALA A 86 -22.71 11.62 3.84
CA ALA A 86 -23.03 10.70 4.93
C ALA A 86 -21.76 10.22 5.66
N VAL A 87 -20.70 9.92 4.91
CA VAL A 87 -19.40 9.50 5.46
C VAL A 87 -18.73 10.66 6.20
N ILE A 88 -18.85 11.89 5.69
CA ILE A 88 -18.29 13.08 6.34
C ILE A 88 -18.98 13.35 7.68
N GLU A 89 -20.31 13.28 7.72
CA GLU A 89 -21.07 13.47 8.95
C GLU A 89 -20.71 12.41 10.00
N GLU A 90 -20.60 11.15 9.59
CA GLU A 90 -20.22 10.05 10.48
C GLU A 90 -18.76 10.19 10.96
N ALA A 91 -17.82 10.53 10.07
CA ALA A 91 -16.44 10.78 10.44
C ALA A 91 -16.32 11.90 11.50
N LEU A 92 -17.11 12.97 11.35
CA LEU A 92 -17.16 14.06 12.34
C LEU A 92 -17.76 13.60 13.68
N LYS A 93 -18.80 12.76 13.66
CA LYS A 93 -19.38 12.17 14.90
C LYS A 93 -18.38 11.29 15.63
N GLN A 94 -17.55 10.56 14.89
CA GLN A 94 -16.49 9.71 15.43
C GLN A 94 -15.25 10.50 15.90
N GLY A 95 -15.26 11.83 15.76
CA GLY A 95 -14.19 12.70 16.22
C GLY A 95 -12.99 12.79 15.27
N ILE A 96 -13.14 12.40 14.00
CA ILE A 96 -12.09 12.57 12.99
C ILE A 96 -11.92 14.07 12.70
N PRO A 97 -10.70 14.63 12.87
CA PRO A 97 -10.45 16.05 12.61
C PRO A 97 -10.76 16.46 11.16
N HIS A 98 -11.30 17.68 10.98
CA HIS A 98 -11.68 18.17 9.65
C HIS A 98 -10.53 18.17 8.64
N ASN A 99 -9.31 18.51 9.08
CA ASN A 99 -8.11 18.47 8.25
C ASN A 99 -7.77 17.06 7.74
N VAL A 100 -8.11 16.00 8.47
CA VAL A 100 -7.93 14.60 8.04
C VAL A 100 -8.95 14.24 6.96
N ILE A 101 -10.20 14.72 7.10
CA ILE A 101 -11.25 14.53 6.09
C ILE A 101 -10.88 15.26 4.80
N GLU A 102 -10.43 16.51 4.88
CA GLU A 102 -9.93 17.26 3.71
C GLU A 102 -8.73 16.56 3.04
N ALA A 103 -7.82 15.99 3.84
CA ALA A 103 -6.70 15.22 3.32
C ALA A 103 -7.15 13.92 2.64
N ALA A 104 -8.20 13.27 3.14
CA ALA A 104 -8.80 12.08 2.51
C ALA A 104 -9.42 12.42 1.15
N GLN A 105 -10.14 13.55 1.03
CA GLN A 105 -10.71 14.02 -0.24
C GLN A 105 -9.64 14.29 -1.31
N LYS A 106 -8.46 14.75 -0.89
CA LYS A 106 -7.31 15.03 -1.78
C LYS A 106 -6.32 13.86 -1.88
N SER A 107 -6.66 12.70 -1.33
CA SER A 107 -5.74 11.56 -1.22
C SER A 107 -5.35 10.99 -2.59
N PRO A 108 -4.06 10.98 -2.95
CA PRO A 108 -3.61 10.33 -4.19
C PRO A 108 -3.78 8.80 -4.12
N VAL A 109 -3.73 8.23 -2.91
CA VAL A 109 -3.88 6.79 -2.69
C VAL A 109 -5.31 6.35 -2.98
N TYR A 110 -6.32 7.12 -2.54
CA TYR A 110 -7.72 6.84 -2.85
C TYR A 110 -7.97 6.84 -4.37
N LYS A 111 -7.46 7.86 -5.08
CA LYS A 111 -7.57 7.93 -6.54
C LYS A 111 -6.92 6.74 -7.25
N LEU A 112 -5.72 6.35 -6.83
CA LEU A 112 -5.00 5.22 -7.41
C LEU A 112 -5.69 3.88 -7.14
N ALA A 113 -6.25 3.69 -5.94
CA ALA A 113 -6.84 2.42 -5.51
C ALA A 113 -8.32 2.27 -5.91
N MET A 114 -9.12 3.33 -5.81
CA MET A 114 -10.57 3.29 -6.04
C MET A 114 -10.96 3.84 -7.41
N ASP A 115 -10.53 5.05 -7.77
CA ASP A 115 -10.97 5.70 -9.02
C ASP A 115 -10.31 5.06 -10.26
N TRP A 116 -9.00 4.83 -10.19
CA TRP A 116 -8.22 4.36 -11.35
C TRP A 116 -7.92 2.86 -11.32
N LYS A 117 -8.17 2.18 -10.19
CA LYS A 117 -7.90 0.74 -10.00
C LYS A 117 -6.47 0.33 -10.44
N LEU A 118 -5.52 1.23 -10.27
CA LEU A 118 -4.11 1.02 -10.65
C LEU A 118 -3.31 0.38 -9.52
N ALA A 119 -3.71 0.65 -8.28
CA ALA A 119 -3.03 0.13 -7.10
C ALA A 119 -3.76 -1.12 -6.59
N LEU A 120 -3.00 -2.22 -6.45
CA LEU A 120 -3.47 -3.50 -5.95
C LEU A 120 -2.82 -3.82 -4.59
N PRO A 121 -3.52 -4.53 -3.69
CA PRO A 121 -2.93 -4.96 -2.43
C PRO A 121 -1.80 -5.97 -2.67
N LEU A 122 -0.83 -5.97 -1.76
CA LEU A 122 0.25 -6.95 -1.78
C LEU A 122 -0.21 -8.23 -1.07
N HIS A 123 -0.34 -9.32 -1.81
CA HIS A 123 -0.76 -10.64 -1.30
C HIS A 123 -2.06 -10.58 -0.48
N PRO A 124 -3.22 -10.28 -1.09
CA PRO A 124 -4.51 -10.25 -0.40
C PRO A 124 -4.89 -11.60 0.24
N GLU A 125 -4.36 -12.72 -0.26
CA GLU A 125 -4.59 -14.07 0.26
C GLU A 125 -4.16 -14.26 1.73
N TYR A 126 -3.31 -13.38 2.25
CA TYR A 126 -2.90 -13.40 3.65
C TYR A 126 -3.98 -12.89 4.60
N ARG A 127 -5.11 -12.37 4.09
CA ARG A 127 -6.28 -11.94 4.87
C ARG A 127 -5.92 -10.89 5.94
N THR A 128 -4.94 -10.06 5.62
CA THR A 128 -4.49 -8.93 6.43
C THR A 128 -4.85 -7.61 5.73
N PRO A 129 -6.14 -7.23 5.68
CA PRO A 129 -6.60 -6.04 4.95
C PRO A 129 -6.05 -4.72 5.52
N ALA A 130 -5.48 -4.74 6.72
CA ALA A 130 -4.91 -3.59 7.41
C ALA A 130 -3.54 -3.13 6.88
N ASP A 131 -2.89 -3.87 5.98
CA ASP A 131 -1.66 -3.42 5.34
C ASP A 131 -2.02 -2.40 4.25
N GLY A 132 -2.11 -1.11 4.64
CA GLY A 132 -2.36 0.04 3.76
C GLY A 132 -1.29 0.29 2.67
N LEU A 133 -0.49 -0.72 2.33
CA LEU A 133 0.47 -0.71 1.23
C LEU A 133 -0.20 -1.23 -0.05
N VAL A 134 -0.79 -0.30 -0.79
CA VAL A 134 -1.32 -0.56 -2.13
C VAL A 134 -0.21 -0.28 -3.16
N ARG A 135 0.00 -1.19 -4.12
CA ARG A 135 1.11 -1.14 -5.07
C ARG A 135 0.60 -1.11 -6.50
N ALA A 136 1.09 -0.16 -7.30
CA ALA A 136 0.83 -0.19 -8.73
C ALA A 136 1.59 -1.36 -9.39
N ALA A 137 0.93 -2.07 -10.29
CA ALA A 137 1.58 -3.10 -11.09
C ALA A 137 2.63 -2.45 -12.01
N PRO A 138 3.87 -2.97 -12.08
CA PRO A 138 4.87 -2.44 -12.99
C PRO A 138 4.42 -2.69 -14.44
N VAL A 139 4.42 -1.65 -15.27
CA VAL A 139 4.28 -1.81 -16.72
C VAL A 139 5.61 -2.34 -17.24
N ALA A 140 5.73 -3.66 -17.35
CA ALA A 140 6.89 -4.30 -17.95
C ALA A 140 6.74 -4.26 -19.49
N ASP A 141 7.80 -3.82 -20.19
CA ASP A 141 7.87 -3.96 -21.65
C ASP A 141 8.03 -5.44 -22.01
N PRO A 142 7.04 -6.09 -22.66
CA PRO A 142 7.16 -7.49 -23.06
C PRO A 142 8.22 -7.71 -24.14
N VAL A 143 8.72 -6.65 -24.80
CA VAL A 143 9.61 -6.71 -25.97
C VAL A 143 11.10 -6.67 -25.59
N GLY A 144 11.45 -6.24 -24.38
CA GLY A 144 12.84 -6.11 -23.93
C GLY A 144 13.64 -7.43 -23.91
N CYS A 145 12.96 -8.57 -23.78
CA CYS A 145 13.58 -9.91 -23.82
C CYS A 145 14.04 -10.31 -25.25
N ARG A 146 13.42 -9.78 -26.32
CA ARG A 146 13.87 -10.04 -27.70
C ARG A 146 15.02 -9.13 -28.15
N ARG A 147 15.11 -7.91 -27.62
CA ARG A 147 16.17 -6.97 -28.03
C ARG A 147 17.57 -7.37 -27.55
N ARG A 148 17.70 -7.98 -26.36
CA ARG A 148 19.02 -8.41 -25.85
C ARG A 148 19.69 -9.51 -26.70
N ARG A 149 18.92 -10.43 -27.31
CA ARG A 149 19.49 -11.45 -28.22
C ARG A 149 20.05 -10.87 -29.52
N LEU A 150 19.52 -9.73 -29.99
CA LEU A 150 19.99 -9.10 -31.23
C LEU A 150 21.29 -8.30 -31.04
N THR A 151 21.57 -7.82 -29.82
CA THR A 151 22.80 -7.09 -29.50
C THR A 151 23.98 -8.01 -29.19
N GLU A 152 23.76 -9.21 -28.65
CA GLU A 152 24.83 -10.18 -28.36
C GLU A 152 25.40 -10.83 -29.63
N GLN A 153 24.65 -10.87 -30.75
CA GLN A 153 25.14 -11.40 -32.03
C GLN A 153 26.01 -10.41 -32.85
N ARG A 154 26.20 -9.16 -32.40
CA ARG A 154 26.97 -8.14 -33.13
C ARG A 154 28.30 -7.75 -32.49
N GLN A 155 28.76 -8.44 -31.44
CA GLN A 155 30.03 -8.17 -30.78
C GLN A 155 31.09 -9.25 -31.07
N HIS A 156 31.33 -9.57 -32.34
CA HIS A 156 32.60 -10.17 -32.78
C HIS A 156 33.01 -9.58 -34.14
N PRO A 157 33.77 -8.48 -34.17
CA PRO A 157 34.71 -8.24 -35.25
C PRO A 157 36.08 -8.85 -34.91
N ALA A 158 36.67 -9.45 -35.94
CA ALA A 158 37.96 -10.13 -35.95
C ALA A 158 39.14 -9.29 -35.46
N GLY A 159 40.12 -9.98 -34.84
CA GLY A 159 41.54 -9.82 -35.15
C GLY A 159 42.32 -8.71 -34.44
N GLY A 160 43.38 -9.14 -33.74
CA GLY A 160 44.45 -8.32 -33.18
C GLY A 160 45.33 -9.17 -32.28
#